data_AF-A0A5K3FTQ1-F1
#
_entry.id   AF-A0A5K3FTQ1-F1
#
_cell.length_a   1.000
_cell.length_b   1.000
_cell.length_c   1.000
_cell.angle_alpha   90.00
_cell.angle_beta   90.00
_cell.angle_gamma   90.00
#
_symmetry.space_group_name_H-M   'P 1'
#
loop_
_entity.id
_entity.type
_entity.pdbx_description
1 polymer ?
#
loop_
_entity_poly.entity_id
_entity_poly.type
_entity_poly.pdbx_seq_one_letter_code
_entity_poly.pdbx_strand_id
1 'polypeptide(L)'
;MKNISWQADRPISLNAFFEYPPQVIPTPESVGGVAIDDCQFHQCVKLNKYSTDQAISFIPPDGEFILMRYRKTREITLPFRLIPLVREIGKHKLEIKVVVKANFKASLLAQKVEVRIPTPSNTSGVQVVCSKGRAKYKSTENAIVWKLPRIAGMKESQLSAEIELLQSSDKPQRSSR
;
A
#
# COMPACT_ATOMS: atom_id res chain seq x y z
N MET A 1 13.96 1.55 14.93
CA MET A 1 12.63 1.05 14.49
C MET A 1 12.11 2.01 13.44
N LYS A 2 11.97 1.58 12.18
CA LYS A 2 11.51 2.47 11.09
C LYS A 2 10.03 2.24 10.86
N ASN A 3 9.23 3.26 11.17
CA ASN A 3 7.80 3.32 10.88
C ASN A 3 7.58 3.24 9.37
N ILE A 4 6.68 2.36 8.94
CA ILE A 4 6.15 2.35 7.57
C ILE A 4 4.87 3.18 7.62
N SER A 5 4.96 4.45 7.23
CA SER A 5 3.80 5.30 6.98
C SER A 5 3.31 5.05 5.54
N TRP A 6 2.04 4.68 5.39
CA TRP A 6 1.35 4.71 4.10
C TRP A 6 0.51 5.99 4.06
N GLN A 7 1.06 7.03 3.43
CA GLN A 7 0.33 8.26 3.17
C GLN A 7 -0.36 8.10 1.82
N ALA A 8 -1.70 8.01 1.83
CA ALA A 8 -2.51 8.17 0.64
C ALA A 8 -2.60 9.67 0.31
N ASP A 9 -1.48 10.25 -0.12
CA ASP A 9 -1.34 11.70 -0.35
C ASP A 9 -1.09 11.98 -1.84
N ARG A 10 -1.87 11.32 -2.73
CA ARG A 10 -1.87 11.69 -4.14
C ARG A 10 -3.05 12.62 -4.41
N PRO A 11 -2.81 13.89 -4.76
CA PRO A 11 -3.86 14.73 -5.31
C PRO A 11 -4.37 14.09 -6.62
N ILE A 12 -5.68 14.09 -6.82
CA ILE A 12 -6.28 13.75 -8.11
C ILE A 12 -5.94 14.91 -9.04
N SER A 13 -4.87 14.79 -9.84
CA SER A 13 -4.54 15.76 -10.87
C SER A 13 -5.47 15.56 -12.06
N LEU A 14 -6.47 16.43 -12.22
CA LEU A 14 -7.23 16.55 -13.47
C LEU A 14 -6.55 17.64 -14.31
N ASN A 15 -5.85 17.24 -15.38
CA ASN A 15 -5.35 18.19 -16.37
C ASN A 15 -6.45 18.45 -17.40
N ALA A 16 -6.93 19.70 -17.48
CA ALA A 16 -7.70 20.21 -18.59
C ALA A 16 -7.22 21.62 -18.92
N PHE A 17 -6.52 21.77 -20.05
CA PHE A 17 -6.28 23.06 -20.69
C PHE A 17 -7.49 23.37 -21.56
N PHE A 18 -8.21 24.47 -21.31
CA PHE A 18 -8.95 25.29 -22.29
C PHE A 18 -9.71 26.41 -21.53
N GLU A 19 -9.74 27.59 -22.15
CA GLU A 19 -10.24 28.88 -21.65
C GLU A 19 -11.78 28.86 -21.47
N TYR A 20 -12.32 28.73 -20.24
CA TYR A 20 -13.78 28.59 -20.02
C TYR A 20 -14.30 29.08 -18.63
N PRO A 21 -15.60 29.44 -18.52
CA PRO A 21 -16.30 30.07 -17.38
C PRO A 21 -16.28 29.23 -16.09
N PRO A 22 -16.69 29.78 -14.93
CA PRO A 22 -16.57 29.11 -13.63
C PRO A 22 -17.11 27.68 -13.64
N GLN A 23 -16.22 26.72 -13.38
CA GLN A 23 -16.56 25.30 -13.38
C GLN A 23 -17.28 24.92 -12.07
N VAL A 24 -18.25 24.01 -12.15
CA VAL A 24 -18.97 23.44 -11.00
C VAL A 24 -18.71 21.94 -11.01
N ILE A 25 -18.04 21.44 -9.97
CA ILE A 25 -17.72 20.02 -9.82
C ILE A 25 -18.53 19.47 -8.64
N PRO A 26 -19.32 18.39 -8.82
CA PRO A 26 -20.01 17.71 -7.71
C PRO A 26 -19.01 17.21 -6.67
N THR A 27 -19.33 17.31 -5.38
CA THR A 27 -18.44 16.81 -4.33
C THR A 27 -18.47 15.27 -4.28
N PRO A 28 -17.38 14.63 -3.82
CA PRO A 28 -17.32 13.16 -3.65
C PRO A 28 -18.39 12.59 -2.70
N GLU A 29 -19.00 13.44 -1.87
CA GLU A 29 -20.07 13.05 -0.94
C GLU A 29 -21.39 12.78 -1.68
N SER A 30 -21.66 13.52 -2.76
CA SER A 30 -22.94 13.48 -3.49
C SER A 30 -23.11 12.27 -4.42
N VAL A 31 -22.00 11.63 -4.85
CA VAL A 31 -22.03 10.44 -5.72
C VAL A 31 -21.47 9.25 -4.96
N GLY A 32 -22.30 8.66 -4.09
CA GLY A 32 -21.98 7.39 -3.42
C GLY A 32 -21.25 7.51 -2.09
N GLY A 33 -21.47 8.60 -1.33
CA GLY A 33 -21.22 8.63 0.12
C GLY A 33 -19.76 8.41 0.52
N VAL A 34 -18.82 9.13 -0.09
CA VAL A 34 -17.44 9.15 0.42
C VAL A 34 -17.42 10.06 1.65
N ALA A 35 -17.47 9.48 2.86
CA ALA A 35 -17.32 10.24 4.10
C ALA A 35 -15.90 10.87 4.17
N ILE A 36 -15.83 12.20 4.10
CA ILE A 36 -14.61 13.01 4.25
C ILE A 36 -14.65 13.63 5.65
N ASP A 37 -13.52 13.62 6.39
CA ASP A 37 -13.49 14.19 7.74
C ASP A 37 -13.31 15.71 7.71
N ASP A 38 -12.39 16.18 6.86
CA ASP A 38 -12.14 17.59 6.62
C ASP A 38 -11.60 17.81 5.20
N CYS A 39 -11.81 19.02 4.71
CA CYS A 39 -11.29 19.48 3.44
C CYS A 39 -10.73 20.90 3.59
N GLN A 40 -9.63 21.17 2.89
CA GLN A 40 -9.04 22.49 2.74
C GLN A 40 -9.04 22.83 1.25
N PHE A 41 -9.64 23.94 0.89
CA PHE A 41 -9.76 24.39 -0.48
C PHE A 41 -8.73 25.46 -0.82
N HIS A 42 -8.37 25.53 -2.10
CA HIS A 42 -7.67 26.68 -2.63
C HIS A 42 -8.53 27.95 -2.53
N GLN A 43 -7.89 29.11 -2.41
CA GLN A 43 -8.57 30.42 -2.29
C GLN A 43 -9.50 30.76 -3.46
N CYS A 44 -9.36 30.09 -4.60
CA CYS A 44 -10.22 30.30 -5.76
C CYS A 44 -11.62 29.66 -5.64
N VAL A 45 -11.86 28.87 -4.59
CA VAL A 45 -13.13 28.14 -4.38
C VAL A 45 -14.16 29.02 -3.67
N LYS A 46 -15.38 29.06 -4.21
CA LYS A 46 -16.54 29.74 -3.64
C LYS A 46 -17.20 28.85 -2.58
N LEU A 47 -16.79 29.00 -1.32
CA LEU A 47 -17.25 28.20 -0.18
C LEU A 47 -18.78 28.21 0.02
N ASN A 48 -19.46 29.32 -0.31
CA ASN A 48 -20.92 29.42 -0.16
C ASN A 48 -21.68 28.37 -0.97
N LYS A 49 -21.21 28.04 -2.18
CA LYS A 49 -21.83 27.01 -3.03
C LYS A 49 -21.53 25.60 -2.55
N TYR A 50 -20.36 25.38 -1.96
CA TYR A 50 -20.02 24.09 -1.35
C TYR A 50 -20.95 23.76 -0.18
N SER A 51 -21.23 24.75 0.69
CA SER A 51 -22.07 24.54 1.86
C SER A 51 -23.54 24.25 1.52
N THR A 52 -24.06 24.80 0.43
CA THR A 52 -25.49 24.68 0.07
C THR A 52 -25.75 23.55 -0.92
N ASP A 53 -24.93 23.47 -1.97
CA ASP A 53 -25.19 22.59 -3.12
C ASP A 53 -24.32 21.35 -3.13
N GLN A 54 -23.43 21.19 -2.14
CA GLN A 54 -22.41 20.13 -2.14
C GLN A 54 -21.64 20.13 -3.47
N ALA A 55 -21.27 21.33 -3.94
CA ALA A 55 -20.60 21.54 -5.22
C ALA A 55 -19.44 22.52 -5.08
N ILE A 56 -18.28 22.16 -5.65
CA ILE A 56 -17.08 23.00 -5.67
C ILE A 56 -17.16 23.89 -6.90
N SER A 57 -17.24 25.21 -6.70
CA SER A 57 -17.20 26.21 -7.78
C SER A 57 -15.98 27.10 -7.64
N PHE A 58 -15.20 27.28 -8.71
CA PHE A 58 -13.96 28.07 -8.67
C PHE A 58 -13.60 28.71 -10.01
N ILE A 59 -12.66 29.65 -9.97
CA ILE A 59 -11.98 30.20 -11.15
C ILE A 59 -10.51 29.78 -11.05
N PRO A 60 -9.99 28.89 -11.91
CA PRO A 60 -8.64 28.37 -11.78
C PRO A 60 -7.58 29.48 -11.94
N PRO A 61 -6.54 29.50 -11.09
CA PRO A 61 -5.28 30.18 -11.40
C PRO A 61 -4.58 29.54 -12.60
N ASP A 62 -3.69 30.29 -13.25
CA ASP A 62 -2.86 29.76 -14.33
C ASP A 62 -1.84 28.73 -13.80
N GLY A 63 -1.71 27.61 -14.51
CA GLY A 63 -0.73 26.56 -14.20
C GLY A 63 -1.25 25.44 -13.29
N GLU A 64 -0.32 24.61 -12.78
CA GLU A 64 -0.65 23.50 -11.89
C GLU A 64 -0.83 23.99 -10.45
N PHE A 65 -1.98 23.68 -9.85
CA PHE A 65 -2.26 24.03 -8.45
C PHE A 65 -3.09 22.94 -7.76
N ILE A 66 -3.06 22.94 -6.44
CA ILE A 66 -3.84 22.01 -5.61
C ILE A 66 -5.18 22.64 -5.29
N LEU A 67 -6.25 22.15 -5.92
CA LEU A 67 -7.62 22.65 -5.71
C LEU A 67 -8.16 22.32 -4.31
N MET A 68 -7.91 21.11 -3.82
CA MET A 68 -8.44 20.62 -2.55
C MET A 68 -7.46 19.63 -1.90
N ARG A 69 -7.24 19.78 -0.60
CA ARG A 69 -6.67 18.74 0.28
C ARG A 69 -7.80 18.18 1.11
N TYR A 70 -7.85 16.87 1.30
CA TYR A 70 -8.88 16.25 2.14
C TYR A 70 -8.25 15.21 3.04
N ARG A 71 -8.85 15.02 4.22
CA ARG A 71 -8.50 13.94 5.14
C ARG A 71 -9.68 13.00 5.27
N LYS A 72 -9.36 11.70 5.24
CA LYS A 72 -10.30 10.63 5.58
C LYS A 72 -9.59 9.67 6.52
N THR A 73 -10.18 9.46 7.70
CA THR A 73 -9.68 8.60 8.78
C THR A 73 -10.67 7.52 9.16
N ARG A 74 -11.92 7.63 8.73
CA ARG A 74 -12.97 6.62 8.93
C ARG A 74 -13.19 5.81 7.65
N GLU A 75 -13.62 4.55 7.80
CA GLU A 75 -13.98 3.64 6.69
C GLU A 75 -12.87 3.38 5.66
N ILE A 76 -11.60 3.45 6.07
CA ILE A 76 -10.48 3.11 5.20
C ILE A 76 -10.41 1.59 5.05
N THR A 77 -10.86 1.08 3.91
CA THR A 77 -10.59 -0.31 3.52
C THR A 77 -9.23 -0.38 2.82
N LEU A 78 -8.25 -1.02 3.46
CA LEU A 78 -6.94 -1.22 2.85
C LEU A 78 -7.06 -2.14 1.63
N PRO A 79 -6.47 -1.76 0.48
CA PRO A 79 -6.62 -2.49 -0.78
C PRO A 79 -5.99 -3.88 -0.72
N PHE A 80 -5.04 -4.12 0.19
CA PHE A 80 -4.43 -5.41 0.42
C PHE A 80 -4.45 -5.80 1.89
N ARG A 81 -4.65 -7.08 2.16
CA ARG A 81 -4.44 -7.72 3.45
C ARG A 81 -3.40 -8.82 3.29
N LEU A 82 -2.34 -8.76 4.08
CA LEU A 82 -1.31 -9.80 4.16
C LEU A 82 -1.63 -10.74 5.33
N ILE A 83 -1.59 -12.04 5.09
CA ILE A 83 -1.78 -13.08 6.11
C ILE A 83 -0.53 -13.95 6.10
N PRO A 84 0.45 -13.67 6.98
CA PRO A 84 1.63 -14.50 7.16
C PRO A 84 1.32 -15.68 8.09
N LEU A 85 1.88 -16.83 7.78
CA LEU A 85 1.93 -18.02 8.61
C LEU A 85 3.38 -18.47 8.67
N VAL A 86 3.95 -18.54 9.86
CA VAL A 86 5.33 -18.95 10.09
C VAL A 86 5.33 -20.18 10.98
N ARG A 87 6.07 -21.21 10.58
CA ARG A 87 6.20 -22.46 11.31
C ARG A 87 7.68 -22.78 11.46
N GLU A 88 8.14 -22.92 12.69
CA GLU A 88 9.51 -23.36 12.98
C GLU A 88 9.58 -24.89 12.92
N ILE A 89 10.55 -25.41 12.18
CA ILE A 89 10.81 -26.85 12.04
C ILE A 89 12.18 -27.13 12.66
N GLY A 90 12.17 -27.53 13.93
CA GLY A 90 13.40 -27.68 14.71
C GLY A 90 14.14 -26.36 14.87
N LYS A 91 15.47 -26.40 14.93
CA LYS A 91 16.32 -25.22 15.19
C LYS A 91 16.91 -24.58 13.92
N HIS A 92 16.76 -25.23 12.76
CA HIS A 92 17.51 -24.89 11.54
C HIS A 92 16.63 -24.62 10.34
N LYS A 93 15.31 -24.66 10.49
CA LYS A 93 14.39 -24.51 9.35
C LYS A 93 13.15 -23.73 9.76
N LEU A 94 12.75 -22.80 8.90
CA LEU A 94 11.49 -22.07 8.98
C LEU A 94 10.69 -22.36 7.71
N GLU A 95 9.42 -22.65 7.87
CA GLU A 95 8.46 -22.63 6.78
C GLU A 95 7.59 -21.39 6.91
N ILE A 96 7.50 -20.63 5.82
CA ILE A 96 6.71 -19.42 5.74
C ILE A 96 5.68 -19.59 4.63
N LYS A 97 4.43 -19.29 4.93
CA LYS A 97 3.38 -19.10 3.94
C LYS A 97 2.83 -17.69 4.05
N VAL A 98 2.77 -16.97 2.95
CA VAL A 98 2.19 -15.62 2.90
C VAL A 98 1.05 -15.61 1.90
N VAL A 99 -0.13 -15.19 2.35
CA VAL A 99 -1.31 -14.98 1.50
C VAL A 99 -1.57 -13.48 1.36
N VAL A 100 -1.64 -13.00 0.13
CA VAL A 100 -2.04 -11.63 -0.21
C VAL A 100 -3.48 -11.66 -0.68
N LYS A 101 -4.38 -10.96 0.02
CA LYS A 101 -5.78 -10.78 -0.37
C LYS A 101 -6.01 -9.37 -0.89
N ALA A 102 -6.61 -9.23 -2.07
CA ALA A 102 -7.03 -7.95 -2.63
C ALA A 102 -8.45 -7.60 -2.17
N ASN A 103 -8.60 -6.56 -1.34
CA ASN A 103 -9.89 -6.11 -0.80
C ASN A 103 -10.45 -4.91 -1.57
N PHE A 104 -10.46 -4.98 -2.89
CA PHE A 104 -11.06 -3.97 -3.76
C PHE A 104 -11.95 -4.65 -4.80
N LYS A 105 -12.80 -3.86 -5.46
CA LYS A 105 -13.82 -4.34 -6.42
C LYS A 105 -13.21 -5.29 -7.45
N ALA A 106 -13.92 -6.39 -7.75
CA ALA A 106 -13.43 -7.44 -8.66
C ALA A 106 -13.14 -6.95 -10.08
N SER A 107 -13.78 -5.86 -10.53
CA SER A 107 -13.54 -5.22 -11.83
C SER A 107 -12.21 -4.47 -11.92
N LEU A 108 -11.59 -4.15 -10.78
CA LEU A 108 -10.32 -3.43 -10.73
C LEU A 108 -9.14 -4.39 -10.74
N LEU A 109 -8.01 -3.90 -11.26
CA LEU A 109 -6.75 -4.63 -11.34
C LEU A 109 -5.64 -3.81 -10.67
N ALA A 110 -5.01 -4.37 -9.66
CA ALA A 110 -3.76 -3.83 -9.16
C ALA A 110 -2.60 -4.31 -10.03
N GLN A 111 -1.63 -3.44 -10.26
CA GLN A 111 -0.48 -3.70 -11.11
C GLN A 111 0.81 -3.38 -10.38
N LYS A 112 1.91 -4.03 -10.78
CA LYS A 112 3.26 -3.80 -10.22
C LYS A 112 3.30 -3.93 -8.69
N VAL A 113 2.60 -4.92 -8.14
CA VAL A 113 2.59 -5.19 -6.70
C VAL A 113 3.88 -5.90 -6.34
N GLU A 114 4.54 -5.45 -5.27
CA GLU A 114 5.77 -6.05 -4.76
C GLU A 114 5.64 -6.27 -3.25
N VAL A 115 5.77 -7.52 -2.82
CA VAL A 115 5.74 -7.94 -1.42
C VAL A 115 7.16 -8.30 -1.02
N ARG A 116 7.67 -7.66 0.04
CA ARG A 116 8.97 -7.98 0.64
C ARG A 116 8.75 -8.71 1.95
N ILE A 117 9.29 -9.92 2.06
CA ILE A 117 9.20 -10.75 3.25
C ILE A 117 10.62 -10.81 3.84
N PRO A 118 10.89 -10.15 4.98
CA PRO A 118 12.20 -10.20 5.60
C PRO A 118 12.53 -11.61 6.08
N THR A 119 13.79 -12.00 5.96
CA THR A 119 14.32 -13.28 6.45
C THR A 119 15.27 -13.02 7.64
N PRO A 120 15.47 -13.99 8.55
CA PRO A 120 16.45 -13.88 9.62
C PRO A 120 17.87 -13.61 9.10
N SER A 121 18.70 -12.95 9.91
CA SER A 121 20.09 -12.62 9.54
C SER A 121 21.00 -13.85 9.43
N ASN A 122 20.65 -14.95 10.10
CA ASN A 122 21.36 -16.22 10.03
C ASN A 122 20.81 -17.15 8.92
N THR A 123 20.11 -16.61 7.92
CA THR A 123 19.62 -17.40 6.77
C THR A 123 20.78 -17.96 5.95
N SER A 124 20.85 -19.28 5.77
CA SER A 124 21.81 -19.94 4.87
C SER A 124 21.23 -20.23 3.49
N GLY A 125 19.95 -20.59 3.43
CA GLY A 125 19.30 -21.06 2.22
C GLY A 125 17.83 -20.68 2.19
N VAL A 126 17.30 -20.42 1.00
CA VAL A 126 15.86 -20.12 0.81
C VAL A 126 15.36 -20.81 -0.44
N GLN A 127 14.36 -21.67 -0.28
CA GLN A 127 13.56 -22.21 -1.37
C GLN A 127 12.21 -21.52 -1.37
N VAL A 128 11.75 -21.05 -2.53
CA VAL A 128 10.49 -20.30 -2.63
C VAL A 128 9.64 -20.80 -3.79
N VAL A 129 8.36 -20.96 -3.52
CA VAL A 129 7.33 -21.38 -4.47
C VAL A 129 6.18 -20.39 -4.38
N CYS A 130 5.73 -19.84 -5.51
CA CYS A 130 4.58 -18.95 -5.56
C CYS A 130 3.61 -19.37 -6.65
N SER A 131 2.30 -19.27 -6.38
CA SER A 131 1.27 -19.63 -7.36
C SER A 131 1.10 -18.59 -8.47
N LYS A 132 1.49 -17.33 -8.20
CA LYS A 132 1.40 -16.22 -9.15
C LYS A 132 2.61 -15.31 -9.02
N GLY A 133 3.01 -14.71 -10.14
CA GLY A 133 4.15 -13.79 -10.19
C GLY A 133 5.48 -14.52 -10.11
N ARG A 134 6.50 -13.80 -9.63
CA ARG A 134 7.87 -14.33 -9.47
C ARG A 134 8.42 -13.93 -8.11
N ALA A 135 8.96 -14.89 -7.39
CA ALA A 135 9.61 -14.65 -6.10
C ALA A 135 11.07 -15.06 -6.16
N LYS A 136 11.94 -14.27 -5.52
CA LYS A 136 13.37 -14.57 -5.38
C LYS A 136 13.86 -14.09 -4.02
N TYR A 137 14.73 -14.89 -3.40
CA TYR A 137 15.50 -14.43 -2.25
C TYR A 137 16.63 -13.49 -2.70
N LYS A 138 16.82 -12.40 -1.96
CA LYS A 138 17.92 -11.46 -2.13
C LYS A 138 18.69 -11.38 -0.82
N SER A 139 19.86 -12.01 -0.78
CA SER A 139 20.73 -12.04 0.39
C SER A 139 21.20 -10.64 0.82
N THR A 140 21.49 -9.75 -0.13
CA THR A 140 21.89 -8.36 0.15
C THR A 140 20.81 -7.53 0.86
N GLU A 141 19.54 -7.90 0.69
CA GLU A 141 18.39 -7.23 1.32
C GLU A 141 17.84 -8.02 2.53
N ASN A 142 18.39 -9.21 2.82
CA ASN A 142 17.84 -10.17 3.80
C ASN A 142 16.33 -10.35 3.64
N ALA A 143 15.87 -10.51 2.40
CA ALA A 143 14.45 -10.55 2.09
C ALA A 143 14.11 -11.40 0.87
N ILE A 144 12.95 -12.04 0.92
CA ILE A 144 12.29 -12.61 -0.25
C ILE A 144 11.49 -11.49 -0.92
N VAL A 145 11.79 -11.23 -2.20
CA VAL A 145 11.09 -10.24 -3.02
C VAL A 145 10.13 -10.98 -3.94
N TRP A 146 8.84 -10.79 -3.71
CA TRP A 146 7.76 -11.38 -4.50
C TRP A 146 7.06 -10.31 -5.34
N LYS A 147 7.24 -10.42 -6.66
CA LYS A 147 6.67 -9.49 -7.63
C LYS A 147 5.44 -10.11 -8.29
N LEU A 148 4.33 -9.40 -8.16
CA LEU A 148 3.02 -9.76 -8.71
C LEU A 148 2.68 -8.74 -9.82
N PRO A 149 2.79 -9.12 -11.10
CA PRO A 149 2.53 -8.20 -12.22
C PRO A 149 1.11 -7.64 -12.18
N ARG A 150 0.14 -8.48 -11.81
CA ARG A 150 -1.27 -8.15 -11.74
C ARG A 150 -1.99 -8.97 -10.67
N ILE A 151 -2.90 -8.34 -9.94
CA ILE A 151 -3.83 -8.99 -9.01
C ILE A 151 -5.23 -8.41 -9.26
N ALA A 152 -6.21 -9.28 -9.52
CA ALA A 152 -7.60 -8.86 -9.62
C ALA A 152 -8.22 -8.65 -8.23
N GLY A 153 -9.18 -7.73 -8.15
CA GLY A 153 -9.91 -7.50 -6.90
C GLY A 153 -10.65 -8.74 -6.42
N MET A 154 -10.83 -8.85 -5.10
CA MET A 154 -11.46 -10.00 -4.44
C MET A 154 -10.77 -11.35 -4.73
N LYS A 155 -9.52 -11.34 -5.21
CA LYS A 155 -8.70 -12.55 -5.38
C LYS A 155 -7.57 -12.59 -4.36
N GLU A 156 -7.05 -13.80 -4.18
CA GLU A 156 -5.87 -14.05 -3.37
C GLU A 156 -4.73 -14.65 -4.19
N SER A 157 -3.52 -14.46 -3.69
CA SER A 157 -2.30 -15.07 -4.21
C SER A 157 -1.49 -15.56 -3.01
N GLN A 158 -0.75 -16.65 -3.18
CA GLN A 158 0.03 -17.24 -2.11
C GLN A 158 1.46 -17.54 -2.53
N LEU A 159 2.34 -17.44 -1.54
CA LEU A 159 3.74 -17.81 -1.60
C LEU A 159 4.07 -18.71 -0.42
N SER A 160 4.80 -19.78 -0.67
CA SER A 160 5.40 -20.64 0.34
C SER A 160 6.92 -20.54 0.22
N ALA A 161 7.62 -20.46 1.33
CA ALA A 161 9.06 -20.45 1.39
C ALA A 161 9.55 -21.37 2.50
N GLU A 162 10.65 -22.05 2.23
CA GLU A 162 11.42 -22.81 3.19
C GLU A 162 12.76 -22.09 3.36
N ILE A 163 13.11 -21.76 4.60
CA ILE A 163 14.29 -21.01 4.95
C ILE A 163 15.14 -21.88 5.87
N GLU A 164 16.37 -22.11 5.48
CA GLU A 164 17.39 -22.77 6.29
C GLU A 164 18.16 -21.73 7.10
N LEU A 165 18.46 -22.07 8.35
CA LEU A 165 19.16 -21.21 9.29
C LEU A 165 20.51 -21.84 9.70
N LEU A 166 21.55 -21.01 9.74
CA LEU A 166 22.83 -21.36 10.33
C LEU A 166 22.70 -21.49 11.86
N GLN A 167 23.41 -22.46 12.42
CA GLN A 167 23.64 -22.56 13.86
C GLN A 167 24.35 -21.29 14.33
N SER A 168 23.70 -20.51 15.19
CA SER A 168 24.40 -19.51 15.99
C SER A 168 25.26 -20.27 17.01
N SER A 169 26.57 -20.23 16.86
CA SER A 169 27.47 -20.62 17.94
C SER A 169 27.34 -19.57 19.04
N ASP A 170 26.52 -19.85 20.06
CA ASP A 170 26.65 -19.16 21.34
C ASP A 170 28.02 -19.55 21.90
N LYS A 171 29.04 -18.75 21.63
CA LYS A 171 30.22 -18.73 22.49
C LYS A 171 29.82 -17.89 23.70
N PRO A 172 29.59 -18.47 24.89
CA PRO A 172 29.49 -17.68 26.10
C PRO A 172 30.83 -16.97 26.25
N GLN A 173 30.84 -15.66 26.02
CA GLN A 173 31.99 -14.82 26.28
C GLN A 173 32.14 -14.74 27.80
N ARG A 174 32.86 -15.73 28.35
CA ARG A 174 33.28 -15.77 29.74
C ARG A 174 34.23 -14.59 29.91
N SER A 175 33.73 -13.45 30.39
CA SER A 175 34.56 -12.33 30.77
C SER A 175 35.48 -12.81 31.89
N SER A 176 36.75 -12.95 31.56
CA SER A 176 37.78 -13.28 32.53
C SER A 176 38.55 -11.99 32.84
N ARG A 177 38.65 -11.76 34.16
CA ARG A 177 39.42 -10.75 34.89
C ARG A 177 38.75 -9.40 35.08
#